data_AF-A0A1I6BEH7-F1
#
_entry.id   AF-A0A1I6BEH7-F1
#
_cell.length_a   1.000
_cell.length_b   1.000
_cell.length_c   1.000
_cell.angle_alpha   90.00
_cell.angle_beta   90.00
_cell.angle_gamma   90.00
#
_symmetry.space_group_name_H-M   'P 1'
#
loop_
_entity.id
_entity.type
_entity.pdbx_description
1 polymer ?
#
loop_
_entity_poly.entity_id
_entity_poly.type
_entity_poly.pdbx_seq_one_letter_code
_entity_poly.pdbx_strand_id
1 'polypeptide(L)'
;MFRFIPAFAFVGVLLWQGPVLGQAAPTTSGYTKSERYLDRPAAGDVRCRQDIARATKDLQHGRRVFCWPKPFSFTYVPQYAAELAEVCRRHGVRFEYEQISDETSPGFTDGCYGAVMDRALTRQFGKGFRARWIAQADSLFQARHPAARSSTR
;
A
#
# COMPACT_ATOMS: atom_id res chain seq x y z
N MET A 1 32.90 17.20 61.11
CA MET A 1 31.81 16.54 60.33
C MET A 1 32.34 16.28 58.93
N PHE A 2 32.87 15.08 58.70
CA PHE A 2 33.26 14.60 57.37
C PHE A 2 32.07 13.89 56.74
N ARG A 3 31.68 14.25 55.52
CA ARG A 3 30.79 13.42 54.70
C ARG A 3 31.56 12.94 53.47
N PHE A 4 31.68 11.62 53.46
CA PHE A 4 32.17 10.71 52.44
C PHE A 4 31.47 10.88 51.08
N ILE A 5 32.26 10.67 50.01
CA ILE A 5 31.87 10.30 48.64
C ILE A 5 31.69 8.76 48.62
N PRO A 6 30.81 8.13 47.81
CA PRO A 6 31.21 7.64 46.47
C PRO A 6 30.04 7.58 45.43
N ALA A 7 30.30 7.93 44.17
CA ALA A 7 30.62 7.03 43.04
C ALA A 7 29.40 6.66 42.18
N PHE A 8 29.49 7.10 40.91
CA PHE A 8 28.64 6.73 39.80
C PHE A 8 28.69 5.22 39.54
N ALA A 9 27.53 4.58 39.56
CA ALA A 9 27.32 3.26 38.98
C ALA A 9 26.73 3.44 37.56
N PHE A 10 27.59 3.32 36.54
CA PHE A 10 27.16 3.10 35.16
C PHE A 10 26.91 1.59 34.99
N VAL A 11 25.64 1.17 35.09
CA VAL A 11 25.21 -0.18 34.70
C VAL A 11 24.95 -0.18 33.21
N GLY A 12 25.57 -1.15 32.53
CA GLY A 12 25.67 -1.23 31.09
C GLY A 12 24.34 -1.37 30.34
N VAL A 13 24.30 -0.76 29.16
CA VAL A 13 23.33 -1.06 28.12
C VAL A 13 24.08 -1.86 27.05
N LEU A 14 23.85 -3.18 27.04
CA LEU A 14 24.14 -4.02 25.88
C LEU A 14 23.20 -3.57 24.74
N LEU A 15 23.72 -2.80 23.79
CA LEU A 15 23.04 -2.55 22.53
C LEU A 15 23.32 -3.71 21.57
N TRP A 16 22.45 -4.70 21.59
CA TRP A 16 22.33 -5.70 20.53
C TRP A 16 21.71 -5.01 19.30
N GLN A 17 22.55 -4.48 18.42
CA GLN A 17 22.10 -3.96 17.12
C GLN A 17 22.45 -4.97 16.03
N GLY A 18 21.52 -5.88 15.75
CA GLY A 18 21.44 -6.53 14.46
C GLY A 18 20.11 -6.17 13.80
N PRO A 19 20.09 -5.34 12.73
CA PRO A 19 18.95 -5.33 11.85
C PRO A 19 19.05 -6.54 10.90
N VAL A 20 18.15 -7.47 11.20
CA VAL A 20 17.53 -8.48 10.35
C VAL A 20 17.60 -8.11 8.87
N LEU A 21 18.20 -9.03 8.11
CA LEU A 21 18.15 -9.15 6.66
C LEU A 21 16.87 -8.54 6.08
N GLY A 22 17.04 -7.44 5.36
CA GLY A 22 15.99 -6.83 4.55
C GLY A 22 15.52 -7.81 3.48
N GLN A 23 14.49 -8.58 3.81
CA GLN A 23 13.59 -9.07 2.79
C GLN A 23 12.84 -7.84 2.30
N ALA A 24 13.16 -7.42 1.08
CA ALA A 24 12.36 -6.45 0.36
C ALA A 24 10.92 -6.93 0.40
N ALA A 25 10.07 -6.18 1.12
CA ALA A 25 8.64 -6.39 1.05
C ALA A 25 8.26 -6.41 -0.44
N PRO A 26 7.46 -7.38 -0.90
CA PRO A 26 7.06 -7.45 -2.30
C PRO A 26 6.48 -6.09 -2.66
N THR A 27 7.16 -5.37 -3.55
CA THR A 27 6.61 -4.15 -4.13
C THR A 27 5.32 -4.59 -4.79
N THR A 28 4.18 -4.25 -4.21
CA THR A 28 2.87 -4.42 -4.84
C THR A 28 2.77 -3.42 -5.98
N SER A 29 3.57 -3.66 -7.01
CA SER A 29 3.78 -2.86 -8.22
C SER A 29 2.73 -3.28 -9.25
N GLY A 30 1.46 -3.15 -8.89
CA GLY A 30 0.38 -3.21 -9.88
C GLY A 30 0.13 -1.86 -10.57
N TYR A 31 0.63 -0.77 -9.97
CA TYR A 31 0.24 0.61 -10.32
C TYR A 31 1.44 1.53 -10.64
N THR A 32 2.52 0.99 -11.20
CA THR A 32 3.73 1.78 -11.47
C THR A 32 3.63 2.50 -12.81
N LYS A 33 2.74 3.48 -12.90
CA LYS A 33 2.82 4.53 -13.93
C LYS A 33 3.75 5.64 -13.43
N SER A 34 4.65 6.12 -14.30
CA SER A 34 5.53 7.23 -13.94
C SER A 34 4.71 8.50 -13.74
N GLU A 35 5.13 9.37 -12.83
CA GLU A 35 4.43 10.65 -12.60
C GLU A 35 4.35 11.48 -13.88
N ARG A 36 5.44 11.50 -14.66
CA ARG A 36 5.49 12.16 -15.97
C ARG A 36 4.42 11.65 -16.93
N TYR A 37 4.16 10.34 -16.93
CA TYR A 37 3.14 9.75 -17.80
C TYR A 37 1.72 10.10 -17.32
N LEU A 38 1.49 10.16 -16.01
CA LEU A 38 0.20 10.59 -15.45
C LEU A 38 -0.09 12.07 -15.74
N ASP A 39 0.94 12.92 -15.73
CA ASP A 39 0.78 14.34 -16.03
C ASP A 39 0.60 14.59 -17.54
N ARG A 40 1.18 13.74 -18.40
CA ARG A 40 1.13 13.85 -19.87
C ARG A 40 1.01 12.46 -20.51
N PRO A 41 -0.17 11.82 -20.46
CA PRO A 41 -0.39 10.53 -21.12
C PRO A 41 -0.30 10.70 -22.64
N ALA A 42 -0.02 9.61 -23.36
CA ALA A 42 0.05 9.65 -24.82
C ALA A 42 -1.29 10.13 -25.41
N ALA A 43 -1.23 10.93 -26.48
CA ALA A 43 -2.44 11.50 -27.09
C ALA A 43 -3.39 10.44 -27.67
N GLY A 44 -2.87 9.26 -28.04
CA GLY A 44 -3.66 8.12 -28.48
C GLY A 44 -4.21 7.26 -27.34
N ASP A 45 -3.79 7.50 -26.08
CA ASP A 45 -4.22 6.71 -24.94
C ASP A 45 -5.55 7.24 -24.38
N VAL A 46 -6.64 6.83 -25.03
CA VAL A 46 -7.98 7.28 -24.67
C VAL A 46 -8.33 6.80 -23.26
N ARG A 47 -8.01 5.54 -22.93
CA ARG A 47 -8.38 4.93 -21.65
C ARG A 47 -7.68 5.60 -20.48
N CYS A 48 -6.36 5.76 -20.55
CA CYS A 48 -5.61 6.40 -19.47
C CYS A 48 -6.05 7.85 -19.23
N ARG A 49 -6.34 8.62 -20.29
CA ARG A 49 -6.85 9.99 -20.17
C ARG A 49 -8.22 10.04 -19.50
N GLN A 50 -9.12 9.13 -19.85
CA GLN A 50 -10.43 9.02 -19.19
C GLN A 50 -10.28 8.65 -17.71
N ASP A 51 -9.38 7.72 -17.39
CA ASP A 51 -9.08 7.32 -16.02
C ASP A 51 -8.49 8.46 -15.19
N ILE A 52 -7.56 9.24 -15.74
CA ILE A 52 -7.00 10.43 -15.08
C ILE A 52 -8.09 11.48 -14.84
N ALA A 53 -8.94 11.74 -15.83
CA ALA A 53 -10.06 12.67 -15.68
C ALA A 53 -11.06 12.21 -14.61
N ARG A 54 -11.39 10.92 -14.59
CA ARG A 54 -12.26 10.31 -13.56
C ARG A 54 -11.62 10.43 -12.18
N ALA A 55 -10.36 10.04 -12.03
CA ALA A 55 -9.64 10.11 -10.77
C ALA A 55 -9.56 11.54 -10.25
N THR A 56 -9.29 12.51 -11.12
CA THR A 56 -9.24 13.94 -10.76
C THR A 56 -10.60 14.43 -10.24
N LYS A 57 -11.70 14.08 -10.93
CA LYS A 57 -13.06 14.44 -10.50
C LYS A 57 -13.42 13.80 -9.15
N ASP A 58 -13.07 12.52 -8.96
CA ASP A 58 -13.28 11.83 -7.68
C ASP A 58 -12.49 12.52 -6.56
N LEU A 59 -11.23 12.87 -6.82
CA LEU A 59 -10.38 13.56 -5.84
C LEU A 59 -10.94 14.93 -5.45
N GLN A 60 -11.49 15.69 -6.40
CA GLN A 60 -12.13 16.98 -6.18
C GLN A 60 -13.38 16.87 -5.30
N HIS A 61 -14.16 15.79 -5.44
CA HIS A 61 -15.31 15.52 -4.58
C HIS A 61 -14.95 14.85 -3.25
N GLY A 62 -13.67 14.83 -2.87
CA GLY A 62 -13.21 14.21 -1.62
C GLY A 62 -13.22 12.68 -1.63
N ARG A 63 -13.53 12.03 -2.77
CA ARG A 63 -13.43 10.58 -2.89
C ARG A 63 -11.96 10.18 -2.95
N ARG A 64 -11.59 9.21 -2.12
CA ARG A 64 -10.26 8.61 -2.05
C ARG A 64 -10.42 7.10 -2.13
N VAL A 65 -9.69 6.47 -3.05
CA VAL A 65 -9.86 5.06 -3.36
C VAL A 65 -8.52 4.35 -3.31
N PHE A 66 -8.42 3.33 -2.49
CA PHE A 66 -7.35 2.35 -2.53
C PHE A 66 -7.71 1.29 -3.57
N CYS A 67 -6.97 1.25 -4.66
CA CYS A 67 -7.26 0.34 -5.77
C CYS A 67 -6.49 -0.98 -5.58
N TRP A 68 -7.18 -2.10 -5.73
CA TRP A 68 -6.59 -3.43 -5.79
C TRP A 68 -6.78 -4.06 -7.18
N PRO A 69 -5.77 -4.72 -7.76
CA PRO A 69 -5.94 -5.35 -9.06
C PRO A 69 -7.13 -6.32 -9.01
N LYS A 70 -8.08 -6.16 -9.93
CA LYS A 70 -9.22 -7.06 -10.07
C LYS A 70 -8.64 -8.43 -10.45
N PRO A 71 -8.93 -9.48 -9.67
CA PRO A 71 -8.42 -10.79 -9.99
C PRO A 71 -9.11 -11.30 -11.27
N PHE A 72 -8.33 -11.81 -12.22
CA PHE A 72 -8.85 -12.35 -13.49
C PHE A 72 -9.73 -13.59 -13.26
N SER A 73 -9.44 -14.34 -12.19
CA SER A 73 -10.23 -15.46 -11.68
C SER A 73 -10.48 -15.28 -10.17
N PHE A 74 -11.57 -15.84 -9.63
CA PHE A 74 -11.89 -15.79 -8.20
C PHE A 74 -10.79 -16.33 -7.26
N THR A 75 -9.78 -17.01 -7.81
CA THR A 75 -8.61 -17.54 -7.11
C THR A 75 -7.56 -16.51 -6.69
N TYR A 76 -7.61 -15.26 -7.16
CA TYR A 76 -6.62 -14.21 -6.83
C TYR A 76 -7.16 -13.10 -5.92
N VAL A 77 -8.28 -13.31 -5.23
CA VAL A 77 -8.70 -12.41 -4.15
C VAL A 77 -7.77 -12.64 -2.95
N PRO A 78 -7.07 -11.61 -2.43
CA PRO A 78 -6.24 -11.79 -1.25
C PRO A 78 -7.12 -12.20 -0.07
N GLN A 79 -6.69 -13.19 0.71
CA GLN A 79 -7.47 -13.69 1.85
C GLN A 79 -7.79 -12.59 2.87
N TYR A 80 -6.89 -11.59 2.99
CA TYR A 80 -7.04 -10.39 3.83
C TYR A 80 -7.86 -9.26 3.18
N ALA A 81 -8.58 -9.48 2.07
CA ALA A 81 -9.31 -8.42 1.36
C ALA A 81 -10.33 -7.69 2.25
N ALA A 82 -11.03 -8.43 3.11
CA ALA A 82 -12.01 -7.85 4.04
C ALA A 82 -11.32 -6.95 5.08
N GLU A 83 -10.20 -7.41 5.64
CA GLU A 83 -9.38 -6.64 6.58
C GLU A 83 -8.75 -5.42 5.92
N LEU A 84 -8.35 -5.53 4.65
CA LEU A 84 -7.80 -4.40 3.90
C LEU A 84 -8.85 -3.33 3.63
N ALA A 85 -10.08 -3.75 3.27
CA ALA A 85 -11.20 -2.83 3.16
C ALA A 85 -11.50 -2.14 4.50
N GLU A 86 -11.39 -2.87 5.62
CA GLU A 86 -11.54 -2.29 6.95
C GLU A 86 -10.43 -1.27 7.29
N VAL A 87 -9.17 -1.59 7.01
CA VAL A 87 -8.04 -0.67 7.19
C VAL A 87 -8.26 0.61 6.37
N CYS A 88 -8.64 0.48 5.09
CA CYS A 88 -8.94 1.64 4.25
C CYS A 88 -10.05 2.51 4.85
N ARG A 89 -11.15 1.88 5.31
CA ARG A 89 -12.30 2.58 5.91
C ARG A 89 -11.88 3.37 7.16
N ARG A 90 -11.02 2.81 8.02
CA ARG A 90 -10.50 3.50 9.21
C ARG A 90 -9.71 4.77 8.85
N HIS A 91 -9.16 4.84 7.65
CA HIS A 91 -8.44 6.00 7.12
C HIS A 91 -9.30 6.91 6.23
N GLY A 92 -10.62 6.69 6.15
CA GLY A 92 -11.50 7.47 5.29
C GLY A 92 -11.30 7.20 3.79
N VAL A 93 -10.74 6.04 3.45
CA VAL A 93 -10.45 5.62 2.07
C VAL A 93 -11.35 4.44 1.69
N ARG A 94 -11.89 4.44 0.48
CA ARG A 94 -12.67 3.31 -0.05
C ARG A 94 -11.74 2.26 -0.64
N PHE A 95 -12.07 0.99 -0.48
CA PHE A 95 -11.39 -0.10 -1.19
C PHE A 95 -12.19 -0.49 -2.43
N GLU A 96 -11.55 -0.50 -3.60
CA GLU A 96 -12.18 -0.90 -4.85
C GLU A 96 -11.24 -1.78 -5.68
N TYR A 97 -11.82 -2.73 -6.41
CA TYR A 97 -11.07 -3.49 -7.41
C TYR A 97 -10.98 -2.67 -8.70
N GLU A 98 -9.78 -2.57 -9.26
CA GLU A 98 -9.52 -1.93 -10.54
C GLU A 98 -9.02 -2.97 -11.53
N GLN A 99 -9.58 -2.95 -12.74
CA GLN A 99 -9.03 -3.77 -13.81
C GLN A 99 -7.65 -3.26 -14.20
N ILE A 100 -6.65 -4.12 -14.04
CA ILE A 100 -5.29 -3.89 -14.50
C ILE A 100 -4.95 -5.05 -15.42
N SER A 101 -4.58 -4.73 -16.65
CA SER A 101 -4.02 -5.66 -17.61
C SER A 101 -2.56 -5.34 -17.88
N ASP A 102 -1.75 -6.36 -18.09
CA ASP A 102 -0.42 -6.27 -18.70
C ASP A 102 -0.49 -6.22 -20.24
N GLU A 103 -1.70 -6.39 -20.81
CA GLU A 103 -1.94 -6.27 -22.23
C GLU A 103 -1.67 -4.85 -22.72
N THR A 104 -0.56 -4.69 -23.44
CA THR A 104 -0.20 -3.43 -24.09
C THR A 104 -0.84 -3.36 -25.47
N SER A 105 -2.14 -3.07 -25.52
CA SER A 105 -2.78 -2.69 -26.79
C SER A 105 -2.51 -1.20 -27.06
N PRO A 106 -2.06 -0.81 -28.26
CA PRO A 106 -1.78 0.58 -28.59
C PRO A 106 -3.00 1.49 -28.31
N GLY A 107 -2.84 2.45 -27.40
CA GLY A 107 -3.90 3.40 -27.02
C GLY A 107 -4.83 2.94 -25.89
N PHE A 108 -4.60 1.76 -25.31
CA PHE A 108 -5.40 1.20 -24.21
C PHE A 108 -4.49 0.74 -23.08
N THR A 109 -3.95 1.69 -22.33
CA THR A 109 -3.17 1.37 -21.13
C THR A 109 -4.04 1.36 -19.88
N ASP A 110 -4.00 0.28 -19.11
CA ASP A 110 -4.75 0.14 -17.85
C ASP A 110 -3.98 0.66 -16.62
N GLY A 111 -4.70 0.86 -15.51
CA GLY A 111 -4.15 1.17 -14.19
C GLY A 111 -3.85 2.66 -13.94
N CYS A 112 -4.26 3.55 -14.84
CA CYS A 112 -4.03 4.99 -14.67
C CYS A 112 -4.87 5.60 -13.54
N TYR A 113 -6.08 5.08 -13.28
CA TYR A 113 -6.91 5.59 -12.20
C TYR A 113 -6.28 5.27 -10.83
N GLY A 114 -5.92 4.01 -10.60
CA GLY A 114 -5.25 3.58 -9.38
C GLY A 114 -3.91 4.27 -9.16
N ALA A 115 -3.15 4.52 -10.23
CA ALA A 115 -1.89 5.26 -10.12
C ALA A 115 -2.10 6.73 -9.69
N VAL A 116 -3.13 7.42 -10.20
CA VAL A 116 -3.49 8.77 -9.73
C VAL A 116 -3.96 8.75 -8.27
N MET A 117 -4.77 7.75 -7.88
CA MET A 117 -5.22 7.59 -6.51
C MET A 117 -4.07 7.27 -5.55
N ASP A 118 -3.17 6.34 -5.90
CA ASP A 118 -1.99 5.99 -5.11
C ASP A 118 -1.06 7.20 -4.96
N ARG A 119 -0.92 8.05 -5.98
CA ARG A 119 -0.20 9.32 -5.87
C ARG A 119 -0.84 10.25 -4.83
N ALA A 120 -2.17 10.40 -4.85
CA ALA A 120 -2.89 11.21 -3.88
C ALA A 120 -2.77 10.65 -2.45
N LEU A 121 -2.93 9.33 -2.29
CA LEU A 121 -2.79 8.64 -1.01
C LEU A 121 -1.36 8.69 -0.48
N THR A 122 -0.35 8.58 -1.35
CA THR A 122 1.07 8.74 -0.97
C THR A 122 1.34 10.14 -0.44
N ARG A 123 0.77 11.18 -1.06
CA ARG A 123 0.91 12.56 -0.58
C ARG A 123 0.26 12.75 0.79
N GLN A 124 -0.85 12.06 1.06
CA GLN A 124 -1.60 12.19 2.30
C GLN A 124 -1.03 11.34 3.45
N PHE A 125 -0.65 10.10 3.18
CA PHE A 125 -0.25 9.11 4.20
C PHE A 125 1.25 8.77 4.18
N GLY A 126 2.00 9.40 3.28
CA GLY A 126 3.43 9.20 3.12
C GLY A 126 3.80 7.96 2.28
N LYS A 127 5.05 7.94 1.83
CA LYS A 127 5.63 6.82 1.07
C LYS A 127 5.50 5.52 1.88
N GLY A 128 5.18 4.43 1.20
CA GLY A 128 5.02 3.11 1.80
C GLY A 128 3.70 2.87 2.56
N PHE A 129 2.72 3.79 2.47
CA PHE A 129 1.40 3.59 3.10
C PHE A 129 0.78 2.25 2.67
N ARG A 130 0.88 1.91 1.38
CA ARG A 130 0.34 0.67 0.81
C ARG A 130 0.87 -0.57 1.51
N ALA A 131 2.20 -0.68 1.65
CA ALA A 131 2.83 -1.82 2.34
C ALA A 131 2.41 -1.89 3.82
N ARG A 132 2.34 -0.74 4.51
CA ARG A 132 1.89 -0.69 5.90
C ARG A 132 0.44 -1.14 6.06
N TRP A 133 -0.45 -0.71 5.17
CA TRP A 133 -1.87 -1.06 5.24
C TRP A 133 -2.11 -2.53 4.90
N ILE A 134 -1.38 -3.07 3.93
CA ILE A 134 -1.41 -4.51 3.62
C ILE A 134 -0.89 -5.32 4.81
N ALA A 135 0.22 -4.92 5.43
CA ALA A 135 0.75 -5.62 6.61
C ALA A 135 -0.23 -5.56 7.81
N GLN A 136 -0.92 -4.44 8.00
CA GLN A 136 -1.99 -4.33 9.00
C GLN A 136 -3.16 -5.25 8.67
N ALA A 137 -3.60 -5.30 7.41
CA ALA A 137 -4.67 -6.18 6.98
C ALA A 137 -4.30 -7.66 7.18
N ASP A 138 -3.09 -8.05 6.81
CA ASP A 138 -2.57 -9.40 7.01
C ASP A 138 -2.51 -9.78 8.51
N SER A 139 -2.04 -8.85 9.34
CA SER A 139 -2.00 -9.04 10.80
C SER A 139 -3.41 -9.23 11.39
N LEU A 140 -4.38 -8.45 10.92
CA LEU A 140 -5.79 -8.59 11.32
C LEU A 140 -6.36 -9.94 10.88
N PHE A 141 -6.03 -10.38 9.67
CA PHE A 141 -6.50 -11.64 9.11
C PHE A 141 -5.97 -12.81 9.94
N GLN A 142 -4.68 -12.84 10.23
CA GLN A 142 -4.06 -13.87 11.08
C GLN A 142 -4.63 -13.89 12.50
N ALA A 143 -4.94 -12.73 13.08
CA ALA A 143 -5.53 -12.65 14.41
C ALA A 143 -6.95 -13.23 14.46
N ARG A 144 -7.71 -13.12 13.36
CA ARG A 144 -9.06 -13.68 13.21
C ARG A 144 -9.06 -15.14 12.80
N HIS A 145 -8.02 -15.59 12.11
CA HIS A 145 -7.88 -16.94 11.59
C HIS A 145 -6.59 -17.61 12.10
N PRO A 146 -6.51 -17.91 13.41
CA PRO A 146 -5.31 -18.49 14.01
C PRO A 146 -4.92 -19.86 13.42
N ALA A 147 -5.88 -20.62 12.88
CA ALA A 147 -5.62 -21.88 12.18
C ALA A 147 -4.88 -21.70 10.83
N ALA A 148 -4.90 -20.52 10.22
CA ALA A 148 -4.14 -20.24 9.00
C ALA A 148 -2.62 -20.13 9.26
N ARG A 149 -2.19 -20.02 10.53
CA ARG A 149 -0.77 -19.97 10.92
C ARG A 149 -0.04 -21.30 10.85
N SER A 150 -0.74 -22.45 10.82
CA SER A 150 -0.11 -23.78 10.92
C SER A 150 0.33 -24.38 9.57
N SER A 151 0.12 -23.68 8.44
CA SER A 151 0.39 -24.20 7.10
C SER A 151 1.75 -23.78 6.51
N THR A 152 2.55 -22.98 7.22
CA THR A 152 3.78 -22.36 6.66
C THR A 152 5.03 -22.68 7.48
N ARG A 153 5.20 -23.94 7.88
CA ARG A 153 6.43 -24.41 8.53
C ARG A 153 7.16 -25.43 7.67
#